data_AF-A0AAV5SA37-F1
#
_entry.id   AF-A0AAV5SA37-F1
#
_cell.length_a   1.000
_cell.length_b   1.000
_cell.length_c   1.000
_cell.angle_alpha   90.00
_cell.angle_beta   90.00
_cell.angle_gamma   90.00
#
_symmetry.space_group_name_H-M   'P 1'
#
loop_
_entity.id
_entity.type
_entity.pdbx_description
1 polymer ?
#
loop_
_entity_poly.entity_id
_entity_poly.type
_entity_poly.pdbx_seq_one_letter_code
_entity_poly.pdbx_strand_id
1 'polypeptide(L)'
;QMAAGWFKFTGSSPYPALTANSDHSKFTYGNKQNRQYRMGWSIFYFTLLHVVSKKVFQIQGKRDEGKEGIVLDWISRSIPITFDHRENAIERLSHGIILCEFIQSINSHALARKISHKSSRFAATENLENFQDGLIALGLDRTQLFPISDLIEKKDITSLVNTLSILKHMV
;
A
#
# COMPACT_ATOMS: atom_id res chain seq x y z
N GLN A 1 50.28 -0.16 -44.08
CA GLN A 1 49.05 0.29 -43.39
C GLN A 1 48.16 -0.93 -43.23
N MET A 2 47.97 -1.42 -42.00
CA MET A 2 47.03 -2.49 -41.66
C MET A 2 46.34 -2.09 -40.36
N ALA A 3 45.02 -2.22 -40.34
CA ALA A 3 44.10 -1.52 -39.46
C ALA A 3 44.27 -1.87 -37.97
N ALA A 4 44.47 -0.84 -37.15
CA ALA A 4 44.41 -0.89 -35.69
C ALA A 4 42.94 -0.98 -35.24
N GLY A 5 42.38 -2.19 -35.18
CA GLY A 5 40.94 -2.37 -34.94
C GLY A 5 40.49 -3.55 -34.10
N TRP A 6 41.39 -4.38 -33.52
CA TRP A 6 40.98 -5.65 -32.89
C TRP A 6 41.60 -6.00 -31.52
N PHE A 7 42.01 -5.01 -30.73
CA PHE A 7 42.56 -5.23 -29.37
C PHE A 7 41.55 -5.09 -28.22
N LYS A 8 40.27 -5.44 -28.42
CA LYS A 8 39.22 -5.33 -27.36
C LYS A 8 38.74 -6.67 -26.77
N PHE A 9 39.46 -7.77 -26.95
CA PHE A 9 39.04 -9.09 -26.43
C PHE A 9 40.09 -9.86 -25.63
N THR A 10 41.19 -9.23 -25.21
CA THR A 10 42.19 -9.87 -24.34
C THR A 10 42.15 -9.26 -22.95
N GLY A 11 41.19 -9.69 -22.13
CA GLY A 11 41.10 -9.27 -20.73
C GLY A 11 39.85 -9.78 -20.05
N SER A 12 39.93 -11.03 -19.59
CA SER A 12 39.09 -11.72 -18.57
C SER A 12 37.56 -11.52 -18.62
N SER A 13 36.82 -12.62 -18.81
CA SER A 13 35.36 -12.58 -18.66
C SER A 13 34.96 -12.21 -17.22
N PRO A 14 33.85 -11.48 -17.01
CA PRO A 14 33.36 -11.11 -15.68
C PRO A 14 32.74 -12.29 -14.90
N TYR A 15 32.78 -13.49 -15.48
CA TYR A 15 32.21 -14.69 -14.88
C TYR A 15 33.31 -15.52 -14.20
N PRO A 16 33.03 -16.13 -13.04
CA PRO A 16 34.01 -16.97 -12.36
C PRO A 16 34.45 -18.13 -13.27
N ALA A 17 35.76 -18.36 -13.34
CA ALA A 17 36.32 -19.43 -14.15
C ALA A 17 35.80 -20.80 -13.68
N LEU A 18 35.38 -21.62 -14.63
CA LEU A 18 34.88 -22.96 -14.37
C LEU A 18 36.08 -23.88 -14.08
N THR A 19 36.19 -24.41 -12.86
CA THR A 19 37.19 -25.46 -12.55
C THR A 19 36.47 -26.75 -12.21
N ALA A 20 36.76 -27.82 -12.95
CA ALA A 20 36.23 -29.16 -12.69
C ALA A 20 37.20 -29.95 -11.80
N ASN A 21 36.68 -30.67 -10.81
CA ASN A 21 37.43 -31.74 -10.14
C ASN A 21 37.53 -32.97 -11.06
N SER A 22 38.56 -33.80 -10.86
CA SER A 22 38.82 -35.02 -11.65
C SER A 22 37.66 -36.02 -11.70
N ASP A 23 36.74 -35.96 -10.73
CA ASP A 23 35.58 -36.86 -10.65
C ASP A 23 34.29 -36.30 -11.29
N HIS A 24 34.38 -35.21 -12.08
CA HIS A 24 33.30 -34.63 -12.90
C HIS A 24 31.95 -34.33 -12.20
N SER A 25 31.84 -34.47 -10.88
CA SER A 25 30.53 -34.59 -10.21
C SER A 25 29.99 -33.31 -9.59
N LYS A 26 30.76 -32.22 -9.52
CA LYS A 26 30.28 -30.92 -8.99
C LYS A 26 30.92 -29.73 -9.67
N PHE A 27 30.08 -28.76 -10.04
CA PHE A 27 30.49 -27.41 -10.39
C PHE A 27 30.51 -26.55 -9.11
N THR A 28 31.68 -26.13 -8.65
CA THR A 28 31.81 -25.21 -7.51
C THR A 28 32.23 -23.82 -7.99
N TYR A 29 31.51 -22.79 -7.53
CA TYR A 29 31.96 -21.42 -7.67
C TYR A 29 33.18 -21.19 -6.77
N GLY A 30 34.20 -20.50 -7.29
CA GLY A 30 35.48 -20.26 -6.63
C GLY A 30 35.41 -19.68 -5.21
N ASN A 31 36.52 -19.86 -4.48
CA ASN A 31 36.67 -19.58 -3.05
C ASN A 31 36.45 -18.09 -2.72
N LYS A 32 35.42 -17.76 -1.92
CA LYS A 32 35.13 -16.39 -1.46
C LYS A 32 36.14 -15.94 -0.40
N GLN A 33 37.31 -15.46 -0.81
CA GLN A 33 38.26 -14.80 0.09
C GLN A 33 38.20 -13.27 -0.07
N ASN A 34 37.25 -12.65 0.65
CA ASN A 34 37.42 -11.37 1.36
C ASN A 34 36.11 -11.00 2.09
N ARG A 35 36.02 -11.33 3.39
CA ARG A 35 34.87 -11.00 4.27
C ARG A 35 35.09 -9.70 5.06
N GLN A 36 35.93 -8.80 4.55
CA GLN A 36 36.35 -7.62 5.29
C GLN A 36 35.45 -6.41 4.99
N TYR A 37 34.14 -6.55 5.21
CA TYR A 37 33.20 -5.43 5.40
C TYR A 37 32.03 -5.94 6.26
N ARG A 38 32.29 -6.22 7.55
CA ARG A 38 31.23 -6.25 8.57
C ARG A 38 31.32 -4.92 9.31
N MET A 39 30.55 -3.92 8.86
CA MET A 39 30.35 -2.70 9.64
C MET A 39 29.57 -3.08 10.90
N GLY A 40 30.26 -3.09 12.04
CA GLY A 40 29.65 -3.33 13.34
C GLY A 40 28.75 -2.17 13.71
N TRP A 41 27.44 -2.38 13.64
CA TRP A 41 26.47 -1.48 14.25
C TRP A 41 26.45 -1.76 15.74
N SER A 42 27.29 -1.08 16.49
CA SER A 42 27.13 -0.97 17.93
C SER A 42 27.56 0.42 18.39
N ILE A 43 26.55 1.20 18.79
CA ILE A 43 26.58 2.10 19.94
C ILE A 43 27.25 3.46 19.67
N PHE A 44 26.42 4.42 19.26
CA PHE A 44 26.46 5.75 19.85
C PHE A 44 25.06 6.06 20.39
N TYR A 45 24.88 5.74 21.67
CA TYR A 45 23.90 6.39 22.52
C TYR A 45 24.28 7.88 22.57
N PHE A 46 23.49 8.74 21.94
CA PHE A 46 23.41 10.14 22.31
C PHE A 46 21.93 10.49 22.42
N THR A 47 21.48 10.49 23.66
CA THR A 47 20.23 11.12 24.10
C THR A 47 20.25 12.60 23.69
N LEU A 48 19.08 13.12 23.31
CA LEU A 48 18.50 14.40 23.73
C LEU A 48 17.64 15.01 22.61
N LEU A 49 16.34 15.16 22.90
CA LEU A 49 15.41 16.16 22.38
C LEU A 49 15.55 16.59 20.91
N HIS A 50 14.64 16.10 20.08
CA HIS A 50 13.80 17.00 19.29
C HIS A 50 12.55 16.25 18.84
N VAL A 51 11.41 16.79 19.23
CA VAL A 51 10.06 16.59 18.67
C VAL A 51 10.13 16.03 17.25
N VAL A 52 9.69 14.79 17.07
CA VAL A 52 9.60 14.14 15.75
C VAL A 52 8.39 14.70 15.02
N SER A 53 8.53 15.92 14.51
CA SER A 53 7.87 16.33 13.29
C SER A 53 8.88 16.12 12.17
N LYS A 54 8.90 14.93 11.57
CA LYS A 54 9.58 14.70 10.29
C LYS A 54 8.73 13.79 9.41
N LYS A 55 7.99 14.48 8.53
CA LYS A 55 7.60 14.10 7.17
C LYS A 55 8.09 12.71 6.77
N VAL A 56 7.15 11.78 6.66
CA VAL A 56 7.33 10.56 5.88
C VAL A 56 7.62 10.98 4.44
N PHE A 57 8.80 10.62 3.98
CA PHE A 57 9.38 10.94 2.68
C PHE A 57 8.53 10.29 1.57
N GLN A 58 8.04 11.11 0.63
CA GLN A 58 7.15 10.69 -0.45
C GLN A 58 7.85 9.77 -1.47
N ILE A 59 7.23 8.62 -1.74
CA ILE A 59 7.21 7.97 -3.07
C ILE A 59 5.84 7.30 -3.26
N GLN A 60 4.78 8.07 -3.52
CA GLN A 60 3.56 7.60 -4.19
C GLN A 60 2.95 8.78 -4.97
N GLY A 61 3.53 9.08 -6.13
CA GLY A 61 3.04 10.14 -7.00
C GLY A 61 1.57 9.90 -7.36
N LYS A 62 0.73 10.93 -7.15
CA LYS A 62 -0.72 11.04 -7.43
C LYS A 62 -1.70 10.72 -6.29
N ARG A 63 -1.30 10.86 -5.01
CA ARG A 63 -2.26 10.95 -3.88
C ARG A 63 -2.54 12.40 -3.51
N ASP A 64 -3.78 12.84 -3.69
CA ASP A 64 -4.23 14.18 -3.32
C ASP A 64 -4.52 14.25 -1.80
N GLU A 65 -3.47 14.55 -1.03
CA GLU A 65 -3.51 14.62 0.44
C GLU A 65 -4.63 15.54 0.98
N GLY A 66 -4.95 16.61 0.24
CA GLY A 66 -6.05 17.51 0.58
C GLY A 66 -7.43 16.86 0.46
N LYS A 67 -7.67 16.06 -0.58
CA LYS A 67 -8.97 15.37 -0.76
C LYS A 67 -9.17 14.30 0.30
N GLU A 68 -8.11 13.56 0.62
CA GLU A 68 -8.13 12.55 1.68
C GLU A 68 -8.51 13.18 3.02
N GLY A 69 -7.89 14.30 3.39
CA GLY A 69 -8.20 15.01 4.62
C GLY A 69 -9.67 15.46 4.70
N ILE A 70 -10.21 16.01 3.61
CA ILE A 70 -11.62 16.45 3.54
C ILE A 70 -12.59 15.28 3.70
N VAL A 71 -12.30 14.14 3.06
CA VAL A 71 -13.15 12.94 3.14
C VAL A 71 -13.07 12.30 4.51
N LEU A 72 -11.88 12.20 5.11
CA LEU A 72 -11.74 11.66 6.47
C LEU A 72 -12.43 12.54 7.51
N ASP A 73 -12.30 13.86 7.40
CA ASP A 73 -13.04 14.81 8.25
C ASP A 73 -14.56 14.65 8.05
N TRP A 74 -15.01 14.42 6.81
CA TRP A 74 -16.43 14.17 6.55
C TRP A 74 -16.94 12.90 7.24
N ILE A 75 -16.20 11.80 7.17
CA ILE A 75 -16.54 10.54 7.87
C ILE A 75 -16.52 10.74 9.40
N SER A 76 -15.52 11.45 9.93
CA SER A 76 -15.40 11.74 11.37
C SER A 76 -16.49 12.67 11.91
N ARG A 77 -17.16 13.46 11.05
CA ARG A 77 -18.32 14.28 11.47
C ARG A 77 -19.58 13.45 11.60
N SER A 78 -19.76 12.46 10.73
CA SER A 78 -20.92 11.56 10.75
C SER A 78 -20.83 10.47 11.82
N ILE A 79 -19.62 10.00 12.13
CA ILE A 79 -19.40 8.90 13.07
C ILE A 79 -18.40 9.39 14.13
N PRO A 80 -18.62 9.14 15.44
CA PRO A 80 -17.71 9.54 16.51
C PRO A 80 -16.42 8.68 16.52
N ILE A 81 -15.65 8.74 15.44
CA ILE A 81 -14.37 8.04 15.27
C ILE A 81 -13.31 9.05 14.81
N THR A 82 -12.20 9.08 15.53
CA THR A 82 -11.00 9.82 15.15
C THR A 82 -10.01 8.94 14.40
N PHE A 83 -9.40 9.51 13.36
CA PHE A 83 -8.31 8.90 12.61
C PHE A 83 -7.00 9.61 12.98
N ASP A 84 -6.30 9.11 14.00
CA ASP A 84 -5.03 9.73 14.44
C ASP A 84 -3.93 9.61 13.38
N HIS A 85 -3.83 8.45 12.74
CA HIS A 85 -2.79 8.13 11.75
C HIS A 85 -3.41 7.51 10.50
N ARG A 86 -2.76 7.76 9.35
CA ARG A 86 -3.22 7.27 8.03
C ARG A 86 -3.28 5.76 7.95
N GLU A 87 -2.27 5.08 8.47
CA GLU A 87 -2.21 3.62 8.46
C GLU A 87 -3.40 3.05 9.23
N ASN A 88 -3.69 3.60 10.42
CA ASN A 88 -4.86 3.23 11.21
C ASN A 88 -6.18 3.49 10.46
N ALA A 89 -6.27 4.55 9.65
CA ALA A 89 -7.44 4.80 8.81
C ALA A 89 -7.63 3.73 7.74
N ILE A 90 -6.56 3.35 7.02
CA ILE A 90 -6.61 2.26 6.03
C ILE A 90 -7.12 0.97 6.67
N GLU A 91 -6.57 0.62 7.83
CA GLU A 91 -6.96 -0.61 8.51
C GLU A 91 -8.43 -0.59 8.94
N ARG A 92 -8.88 0.50 9.55
CA ARG A 92 -10.25 0.63 10.03
C ARG A 92 -11.27 0.66 8.90
N LEU A 93 -10.96 1.34 7.79
CA LEU A 93 -11.82 1.40 6.61
C LEU A 93 -11.86 0.07 5.86
N SER A 94 -10.77 -0.71 5.88
CA SER A 94 -10.71 -2.02 5.21
C SER A 94 -11.70 -3.05 5.76
N HIS A 95 -12.16 -2.89 7.01
CA HIS A 95 -13.21 -3.74 7.59
C HIS A 95 -14.60 -3.51 6.97
N GLY A 96 -14.82 -2.38 6.31
CA GLY A 96 -16.10 -2.00 5.69
C GLY A 96 -17.21 -1.60 6.67
N ILE A 97 -17.08 -1.89 7.98
CA ILE A 97 -18.09 -1.58 9.01
C ILE A 97 -18.35 -0.07 9.09
N ILE A 98 -17.29 0.73 9.22
CA ILE A 98 -17.38 2.20 9.32
C ILE A 98 -18.01 2.79 8.05
N LEU A 99 -17.70 2.24 6.88
CA LEU A 99 -18.24 2.71 5.61
C LEU A 99 -19.75 2.42 5.50
N CYS A 100 -20.19 1.25 5.96
CA CYS A 100 -21.61 0.94 6.03
C CYS A 100 -22.34 1.85 7.03
N GLU A 101 -21.81 1.99 8.25
CA GLU A 101 -22.38 2.90 9.27
C GLU A 101 -22.46 4.35 8.76
N PHE A 102 -21.46 4.76 7.98
CA PHE A 102 -21.41 6.08 7.35
C PHE A 102 -22.58 6.28 6.39
N ILE A 103 -22.81 5.35 5.47
CA ILE A 103 -23.95 5.43 4.53
C ILE A 103 -25.28 5.34 5.27
N GLN A 104 -25.36 4.53 6.32
CA GLN A 104 -26.56 4.43 7.14
C GLN A 104 -26.90 5.76 7.83
N SER A 105 -25.90 6.56 8.19
CA SER A 105 -26.08 7.90 8.75
C SER A 105 -26.60 8.92 7.75
N ILE A 106 -26.24 8.79 6.46
CA ILE A 106 -26.73 9.65 5.38
C ILE A 106 -28.14 9.24 4.97
N ASN A 107 -28.36 7.95 4.75
CA ASN A 107 -29.65 7.39 4.38
C ASN A 107 -29.83 6.01 5.00
N SER A 108 -30.74 5.92 5.97
CA SER A 108 -31.01 4.68 6.69
C SER A 108 -31.61 3.56 5.81
N HIS A 109 -32.14 3.88 4.64
CA HIS A 109 -32.72 2.92 3.69
C HIS A 109 -31.76 2.52 2.56
N ALA A 110 -30.56 3.09 2.49
CA ALA A 110 -29.63 2.81 1.39
C ALA A 110 -28.99 1.41 1.47
N LEU A 111 -28.78 0.87 2.68
CA LEU A 111 -28.16 -0.45 2.84
C LEU A 111 -29.20 -1.57 2.66
N ALA A 112 -28.88 -2.52 1.76
CA ALA A 112 -29.75 -3.66 1.48
C ALA A 112 -29.60 -4.79 2.52
N ARG A 113 -28.39 -4.99 3.07
CA ARG A 113 -28.05 -6.09 3.97
C ARG A 113 -27.62 -5.58 5.36
N LYS A 114 -27.69 -6.47 6.36
CA LYS A 114 -27.20 -6.21 7.72
C LYS A 114 -25.67 -6.19 7.76
N ILE A 115 -25.10 -5.28 8.54
CA ILE A 115 -23.65 -5.16 8.74
C ILE A 115 -23.14 -6.34 9.57
N SER A 116 -22.06 -6.98 9.10
CA SER A 116 -21.36 -8.06 9.80
C SER A 116 -20.17 -7.52 10.58
N HIS A 117 -20.10 -7.81 11.88
CA HIS A 117 -19.00 -7.36 12.76
C HIS A 117 -17.89 -8.41 12.93
N LYS A 118 -17.85 -9.43 12.07
CA LYS A 118 -16.82 -10.48 12.11
C LYS A 118 -15.51 -9.93 11.53
N SER A 119 -14.37 -10.33 12.09
CA SER A 119 -13.03 -9.92 11.62
C SER A 119 -12.52 -10.71 10.40
N SER A 120 -13.35 -11.54 9.78
CA SER A 120 -12.92 -12.36 8.64
C SER A 120 -12.87 -11.56 7.34
N ARG A 121 -11.95 -11.93 6.45
CA ARG A 121 -11.84 -11.33 5.10
C ARG A 121 -13.16 -11.42 4.32
N PHE A 122 -13.89 -12.52 4.47
CA PHE A 122 -15.21 -12.74 3.86
C PHE A 122 -16.29 -11.81 4.42
N ALA A 123 -16.25 -11.48 5.71
CA ALA A 123 -17.19 -10.51 6.27
C ALA A 123 -16.87 -9.09 5.79
N ALA A 124 -15.58 -8.75 5.67
CA ALA A 124 -15.17 -7.47 5.12
C ALA A 124 -15.60 -7.31 3.65
N THR A 125 -15.45 -8.34 2.81
CA THR A 125 -15.94 -8.31 1.41
C THR A 125 -17.45 -8.07 1.37
N GLU A 126 -18.23 -8.80 2.15
CA GLU A 126 -19.70 -8.69 2.17
C GLU A 126 -20.16 -7.29 2.61
N ASN A 127 -19.48 -6.72 3.61
CA ASN A 127 -19.74 -5.35 4.06
C ASN A 127 -19.42 -4.33 2.96
N LEU A 128 -18.29 -4.46 2.27
CA LEU A 128 -17.89 -3.55 1.20
C LEU A 128 -18.81 -3.65 -0.03
N GLU A 129 -19.27 -4.84 -0.38
CA GLU A 129 -20.30 -5.03 -1.42
C GLU A 129 -21.61 -4.35 -1.01
N ASN A 130 -22.03 -4.48 0.24
CA ASN A 130 -23.24 -3.81 0.75
C ASN A 130 -23.10 -2.28 0.73
N PHE A 131 -21.92 -1.76 1.03
CA PHE A 131 -21.60 -0.34 0.90
C PHE A 131 -21.72 0.13 -0.56
N GLN A 132 -21.19 -0.62 -1.53
CA GLN A 132 -21.33 -0.30 -2.95
C GLN A 132 -22.78 -0.32 -3.42
N ASP A 133 -23.56 -1.32 -3.01
CA ASP A 133 -24.99 -1.38 -3.29
C ASP A 133 -25.70 -0.12 -2.74
N GLY A 134 -25.32 0.33 -1.54
CA GLY A 134 -25.83 1.58 -0.96
C GLY A 134 -25.42 2.84 -1.72
N LEU A 135 -24.20 2.90 -2.26
CA LEU A 135 -23.78 4.01 -3.13
C LEU A 135 -24.61 4.05 -4.42
N ILE A 136 -24.89 2.90 -5.03
CA ILE A 136 -25.75 2.80 -6.22
C ILE A 136 -27.17 3.27 -5.90
N ALA A 137 -27.70 2.91 -4.73
CA ALA A 137 -29.02 3.38 -4.28
C ALA A 137 -29.09 4.91 -4.08
N LEU A 138 -27.95 5.55 -3.80
CA LEU A 138 -27.82 7.01 -3.73
C LEU A 138 -27.61 7.67 -5.11
N GLY A 139 -27.53 6.89 -6.18
CA GLY A 139 -27.42 7.38 -7.55
C GLY A 139 -26.00 7.42 -8.13
N LEU A 140 -25.02 6.77 -7.49
CA LEU A 140 -23.68 6.62 -8.10
C LEU A 140 -23.68 5.58 -9.21
N ASP A 141 -22.96 5.89 -10.29
CA ASP A 141 -22.71 4.95 -11.36
C ASP A 141 -21.68 3.89 -10.96
N ARG A 142 -21.85 2.67 -11.51
CA ARG A 142 -20.93 1.55 -11.25
C ARG A 142 -19.49 1.82 -11.69
N THR A 143 -19.28 2.72 -12.64
CA THR A 143 -17.96 3.12 -13.15
C THR A 143 -17.19 4.00 -12.16
N GLN A 144 -17.89 4.65 -11.23
CA GLN A 144 -17.32 5.54 -10.22
C GLN A 144 -17.00 4.81 -8.91
N LEU A 145 -17.42 3.55 -8.80
CA LEU A 145 -17.14 2.71 -7.65
C LEU A 145 -15.67 2.27 -7.64
N PHE A 146 -15.08 2.27 -6.45
CA PHE A 146 -13.76 1.71 -6.22
C PHE A 146 -13.80 0.17 -6.24
N PRO A 147 -12.74 -0.52 -6.68
CA PRO A 147 -12.66 -1.97 -6.59
C PRO A 147 -12.44 -2.43 -5.13
N ILE A 148 -13.18 -3.45 -4.71
CA ILE A 148 -13.15 -3.98 -3.32
C ILE A 148 -11.78 -4.57 -2.98
N SER A 149 -11.10 -5.18 -3.96
CA SER A 149 -9.76 -5.76 -3.80
C SER A 149 -8.75 -4.76 -3.23
N ASP A 150 -8.82 -3.50 -3.65
CA ASP A 150 -7.83 -2.49 -3.30
C ASP A 150 -7.90 -2.12 -1.81
N LEU A 151 -9.11 -2.09 -1.26
CA LEU A 151 -9.35 -1.81 0.16
C LEU A 151 -8.97 -2.99 1.04
N ILE A 152 -9.31 -4.22 0.61
CA ILE A 152 -9.01 -5.45 1.37
C ILE A 152 -7.52 -5.71 1.44
N GLU A 153 -6.82 -5.48 0.33
CA GLU A 153 -5.36 -5.65 0.26
C GLU A 153 -4.61 -4.45 0.83
N LYS A 154 -5.34 -3.44 1.35
CA LYS A 154 -4.79 -2.20 1.93
C LYS A 154 -3.81 -1.50 0.98
N LYS A 155 -4.05 -1.63 -0.33
CA LYS A 155 -3.19 -1.06 -1.39
C LYS A 155 -3.39 0.45 -1.45
N ASP A 156 -4.61 0.85 -1.80
CA ASP A 156 -4.93 2.22 -2.17
C ASP A 156 -6.28 2.71 -1.63
N ILE A 157 -6.26 3.86 -0.91
CA ILE A 157 -7.49 4.59 -0.52
C ILE A 157 -7.88 5.64 -1.57
N THR A 158 -7.01 5.97 -2.52
CA THR A 158 -7.27 7.01 -3.54
C THR A 158 -8.58 6.80 -4.27
N SER A 159 -8.83 5.56 -4.72
CA SER A 159 -10.05 5.19 -5.41
C SER A 159 -11.28 5.44 -4.55
N LEU A 160 -11.25 5.03 -3.28
CA LEU A 160 -12.35 5.26 -2.34
C LEU A 160 -12.55 6.74 -2.04
N VAL A 161 -11.48 7.52 -1.87
CA VAL A 161 -11.53 8.96 -1.64
C VAL A 161 -12.14 9.68 -2.84
N ASN A 162 -11.81 9.26 -4.07
CA ASN A 162 -12.42 9.79 -5.27
C ASN A 162 -13.92 9.49 -5.30
N THR A 163 -14.33 8.23 -5.06
CA THR A 163 -15.75 7.84 -5.00
C THR A 163 -16.52 8.64 -3.95
N LEU A 164 -15.96 8.78 -2.75
CA LEU A 164 -16.59 9.56 -1.67
C LEU A 164 -16.60 11.07 -1.96
N SER A 165 -15.58 11.60 -2.65
CA SER A 165 -15.59 13.01 -3.07
C SER A 165 -16.74 13.31 -4.04
N ILE A 166 -17.03 12.38 -4.96
CA ILE A 166 -18.16 12.49 -5.89
C ILE A 166 -19.48 12.44 -5.10
N LEU A 167 -19.63 11.46 -4.20
CA LEU A 167 -20.80 11.36 -3.34
C LEU A 167 -21.04 12.64 -2.53
N LYS A 168 -19.99 13.22 -1.95
CA LYS A 168 -20.05 14.48 -1.18
C LYS A 168 -20.55 15.66 -2.01
N HIS A 169 -20.26 15.69 -3.31
CA HIS A 169 -20.79 16.73 -4.20
C HIS A 169 -22.25 16.50 -4.60
N MET A 170 -22.78 15.28 -4.41
CA MET A 170 -24.17 14.91 -4.74
C MET A 170 -25.14 15.07 -3.56
N VAL A 171 -24.65 14.94 -2.33
CA VAL A 171 -25.43 15.05 -1.07
C VAL A 171 -25.29 16.45 -0.49
#